data_AF-A0A8J3Z1C9-F1
#
_entry.id   AF-A0A8J3Z1C9-F1
#
_cell.length_a   1.000
_cell.length_b   1.000
_cell.length_c   1.000
_cell.angle_alpha   90.00
_cell.angle_beta   90.00
_cell.angle_gamma   90.00
#
_symmetry.space_group_name_H-M   'P 1'
#
loop_
_entity.id
_entity.type
_entity.pdbx_description
1 polymer ?
#
loop_
_entity_poly.entity_id
_entity_poly.type
_entity_poly.pdbx_seq_one_letter_code
_entity_poly.pdbx_strand_id
1 'polypeptide(L)'
;MDNSAWDEVEAAVAAAPYPVRSLPPDPAMAEAGLGLLGITVRSWLGAVVAHTGGLLVDHGWLRVLGSGGEGLPDVTVEADPAMGGLIVAYDVLGGHFAWVPGQPGARPTVHYFGPDTLDWQDLEQGYAAWLGAVLAGSLTRFYDTLRWPGWETEVGALPADQGITVFPPPWSEEGRDLSAASRSPAPLLQIASFCQDAAQQLGPG
;
A
#
# COMPACT_ATOMS: atom_id res chain seq x y z
N MET A 1 -7.13 -0.20 -31.11
CA MET A 1 -6.46 0.66 -30.12
C MET A 1 -6.79 0.03 -28.79
N ASP A 2 -5.77 -0.51 -28.14
CA ASP A 2 -5.93 -1.20 -26.87
C ASP A 2 -6.34 -0.15 -25.83
N ASN A 3 -7.52 -0.31 -25.22
CA ASN A 3 -8.13 0.74 -24.39
C ASN A 3 -7.70 0.61 -22.92
N SER A 4 -6.42 0.29 -22.70
CA SER A 4 -5.83 0.13 -21.38
C SER A 4 -5.59 1.50 -20.75
N ALA A 5 -5.83 1.62 -19.46
CA ALA A 5 -5.44 2.79 -18.66
C ALA A 5 -3.94 2.77 -18.31
N TRP A 6 -3.18 1.76 -18.77
CA TRP A 6 -1.76 1.63 -18.44
C TRP A 6 -0.93 2.83 -18.88
N ASP A 7 -1.17 3.38 -20.08
CA ASP A 7 -0.43 4.56 -20.56
C ASP A 7 -0.60 5.77 -19.61
N GLU A 8 -1.77 5.91 -18.98
CA GLU A 8 -2.00 6.95 -17.98
C GLU A 8 -1.23 6.70 -16.68
N VAL A 9 -1.22 5.45 -16.20
CA VAL A 9 -0.47 5.03 -15.01
C VAL A 9 1.02 5.19 -15.24
N GLU A 10 1.54 4.74 -16.38
CA GLU A 10 2.96 4.84 -16.75
C GLU A 10 3.41 6.30 -16.84
N ALA A 11 2.58 7.18 -17.44
CA ALA A 11 2.86 8.61 -17.47
C ALA A 11 2.87 9.23 -16.06
N ALA A 12 1.94 8.83 -15.18
CA ALA A 12 1.91 9.31 -13.80
C ALA A 12 3.12 8.81 -12.99
N VAL A 13 3.55 7.56 -13.20
CA VAL A 13 4.78 7.00 -12.61
C VAL A 13 6.01 7.78 -13.07
N ALA A 14 6.12 8.08 -14.37
CA ALA A 14 7.24 8.84 -14.91
C ALA A 14 7.28 10.30 -14.43
N ALA A 15 6.13 10.88 -14.08
CA ALA A 15 6.01 12.25 -13.59
C ALA A 15 6.13 12.36 -12.06
N ALA A 16 6.27 11.25 -11.34
CA ALA A 16 6.28 11.25 -9.88
C ALA A 16 7.47 12.06 -9.31
N PRO A 17 7.27 12.81 -8.20
CA PRO A 17 8.31 13.66 -7.62
C PRO A 17 9.36 12.88 -6.82
N TYR A 18 9.25 11.56 -6.77
CA TYR A 18 10.13 10.64 -6.06
C TYR A 18 10.30 9.33 -6.86
N PRO A 19 11.29 8.49 -6.53
CA PRO A 19 11.52 7.24 -7.24
C PRO A 19 10.32 6.30 -7.15
N VAL A 20 9.89 5.76 -8.29
CA VAL A 20 8.89 4.70 -8.38
C VAL A 20 9.46 3.56 -9.23
N ARG A 21 9.44 2.35 -8.69
CA ARG A 21 9.88 1.15 -9.40
C ARG A 21 8.70 0.23 -9.66
N SER A 22 8.46 -0.08 -10.93
CA SER A 22 7.50 -1.10 -11.35
C SER A 22 8.16 -2.47 -11.34
N LEU A 23 7.54 -3.43 -10.65
CA LEU A 23 7.97 -4.83 -10.68
C LEU A 23 7.38 -5.51 -11.91
N PRO A 24 8.12 -6.41 -12.58
CA PRO A 24 7.59 -7.14 -13.72
C PRO A 24 6.37 -7.98 -13.30
N PRO A 25 5.31 -8.04 -14.12
CA PRO A 25 4.14 -8.85 -13.82
C PRO A 25 4.43 -10.35 -14.00
N ASP A 26 3.68 -11.17 -13.28
CA ASP A 26 3.47 -12.57 -13.63
C ASP A 26 2.21 -12.66 -14.51
N PRO A 27 2.32 -13.00 -15.81
CA PRO A 27 1.18 -13.01 -16.71
C PRO A 27 0.05 -13.95 -16.28
N ALA A 28 0.37 -15.08 -15.65
CA ALA A 28 -0.63 -16.05 -15.21
C ALA A 28 -1.40 -15.54 -13.99
N MET A 29 -0.68 -14.92 -13.04
CA MET A 29 -1.31 -14.26 -11.89
C MET A 29 -2.12 -13.04 -12.30
N ALA A 30 -1.61 -12.24 -13.23
CA ALA A 30 -2.33 -11.10 -13.79
C ALA A 30 -3.66 -11.51 -14.44
N GLU A 31 -3.65 -12.52 -15.32
CA GLU A 31 -4.88 -13.03 -15.97
C GLU A 31 -5.88 -13.57 -14.94
N ALA A 32 -5.40 -14.39 -13.99
CA ALA A 32 -6.23 -14.93 -12.91
C ALA A 32 -6.83 -13.82 -12.03
N GLY A 33 -6.02 -12.82 -11.68
CA GLY A 33 -6.43 -11.71 -10.82
C GLY A 33 -7.49 -10.82 -11.47
N LEU A 34 -7.31 -10.48 -12.76
CA LEU A 34 -8.32 -9.76 -13.54
C LEU A 34 -9.65 -10.53 -13.59
N GLY A 35 -9.59 -11.83 -13.84
CA GLY A 35 -10.75 -12.71 -13.90
C GLY A 35 -11.48 -12.83 -12.56
N LEU A 36 -10.75 -13.03 -11.47
CA LEU A 36 -11.31 -13.19 -10.12
C LEU A 36 -11.97 -11.91 -9.61
N LEU A 37 -11.33 -10.76 -9.83
CA LEU A 37 -11.86 -9.46 -9.42
C LEU A 37 -12.94 -8.91 -10.35
N GLY A 38 -13.10 -9.49 -11.56
CA GLY A 38 -14.05 -9.00 -12.56
C GLY A 38 -13.73 -7.59 -13.07
N ILE A 39 -12.46 -7.19 -13.03
CA ILE A 39 -11.96 -5.88 -13.48
C ILE A 39 -11.34 -5.99 -14.87
N THR A 40 -11.17 -4.85 -15.53
CA THR A 40 -10.52 -4.78 -16.86
C THR A 40 -9.37 -3.80 -16.82
N VAL A 41 -8.45 -3.93 -17.79
CA VAL A 41 -7.33 -2.99 -17.97
C VAL A 41 -7.76 -1.55 -18.26
N ARG A 42 -9.05 -1.28 -18.47
CA ARG A 42 -9.61 0.07 -18.66
C ARG A 42 -9.68 0.87 -17.36
N SER A 43 -9.52 0.24 -16.19
CA SER A 43 -9.39 0.91 -14.90
C SER A 43 -7.93 0.92 -14.45
N TRP A 44 -7.55 1.90 -13.64
CA TRP A 44 -6.19 1.95 -13.07
C TRP A 44 -5.86 0.71 -12.24
N LEU A 45 -6.81 0.18 -11.46
CA LEU A 45 -6.61 -1.06 -10.70
C LEU A 45 -6.32 -2.24 -11.64
N GLY A 46 -7.14 -2.43 -12.69
CA GLY A 46 -6.92 -3.50 -13.65
C GLY A 46 -5.62 -3.31 -14.45
N ALA A 47 -5.26 -2.08 -14.79
CA ALA A 47 -4.00 -1.79 -15.46
C ALA A 47 -2.78 -2.13 -14.58
N VAL A 48 -2.80 -1.76 -13.29
CA VAL A 48 -1.72 -2.10 -12.34
C VAL A 48 -1.59 -3.61 -12.18
N VAL A 49 -2.70 -4.33 -12.01
CA VAL A 49 -2.71 -5.80 -11.91
C VAL A 49 -2.21 -6.46 -13.18
N ALA A 50 -2.58 -5.95 -14.35
CA ALA A 50 -2.20 -6.56 -15.63
C ALA A 50 -0.73 -6.35 -16.01
N HIS A 51 -0.19 -5.18 -15.66
CA HIS A 51 1.10 -4.72 -16.19
C HIS A 51 2.22 -4.70 -15.16
N THR A 52 1.93 -4.98 -13.88
CA THR A 52 2.95 -4.95 -12.83
C THR A 52 2.77 -6.09 -11.82
N GLY A 53 3.87 -6.58 -11.26
CA GLY A 53 3.84 -7.38 -10.03
C GLY A 53 3.58 -6.53 -8.77
N GLY A 54 3.72 -5.21 -8.91
CA GLY A 54 3.52 -4.20 -7.88
C GLY A 54 4.32 -2.93 -8.19
N LEU A 55 4.00 -1.84 -7.51
CA LEU A 55 4.74 -0.58 -7.58
C LEU A 55 5.39 -0.28 -6.23
N LEU A 56 6.71 -0.11 -6.23
CA LEU A 56 7.47 0.39 -5.08
C LEU A 56 7.60 1.90 -5.21
N VAL A 57 6.81 2.63 -4.42
CA VAL A 57 6.63 4.08 -4.50
C VAL A 57 7.41 4.77 -3.40
N ASP A 58 8.10 5.86 -3.76
CA ASP A 58 8.94 6.68 -2.89
C ASP A 58 9.98 5.87 -2.13
N HIS A 59 10.99 5.39 -2.88
CA HIS A 59 12.04 4.49 -2.40
C HIS A 59 11.53 3.11 -1.92
N GLY A 60 10.26 2.80 -2.15
CA GLY A 60 9.62 1.57 -1.69
C GLY A 60 8.95 1.69 -0.33
N TRP A 61 8.73 2.93 0.15
CA TRP A 61 7.93 3.22 1.34
C TRP A 61 6.52 2.65 1.23
N LEU A 62 5.84 2.93 0.12
CA LEU A 62 4.54 2.38 -0.21
C LEU A 62 4.70 1.30 -1.29
N ARG A 63 4.03 0.17 -1.10
CA ARG A 63 4.09 -0.99 -1.99
C ARG A 63 2.68 -1.29 -2.48
N VAL A 64 2.36 -0.75 -3.66
CA VAL A 64 1.06 -0.97 -4.31
C VAL A 64 1.06 -2.36 -4.93
N LEU A 65 0.04 -3.16 -4.63
CA LEU A 65 -0.06 -4.54 -5.09
C LEU A 65 -0.52 -4.60 -6.55
N GLY A 66 0.13 -5.49 -7.31
CA GLY A 66 -0.26 -5.88 -8.66
C GLY A 66 -0.51 -7.39 -8.71
N SER A 67 0.04 -8.07 -9.72
CA SER A 67 -0.04 -9.53 -9.89
C SER A 67 0.88 -10.33 -8.94
N GLY A 68 1.52 -9.68 -7.96
CA GLY A 68 2.58 -10.25 -7.15
C GLY A 68 3.96 -10.20 -7.84
N GLY A 69 5.00 -9.94 -7.05
CA GLY A 69 6.38 -9.79 -7.54
C GLY A 69 7.38 -9.56 -6.42
N GLU A 70 8.58 -10.13 -6.53
CA GLU A 70 9.66 -10.00 -5.52
C GLU A 70 9.22 -10.29 -4.06
N GLY A 71 8.31 -11.27 -3.88
CA GLY A 71 7.81 -11.67 -2.57
C GLY A 71 6.63 -10.83 -2.04
N LEU A 72 6.21 -9.78 -2.76
CA LEU A 72 4.93 -9.12 -2.49
C LEU A 72 3.76 -10.06 -2.84
N PRO A 73 2.67 -10.03 -2.04
CA PRO A 73 1.47 -10.76 -2.36
C PRO A 73 0.83 -10.24 -3.65
N ASP A 74 0.15 -11.14 -4.35
CA ASP A 74 -0.81 -10.75 -5.39
C ASP A 74 -2.02 -10.07 -4.73
N VAL A 75 -2.58 -9.07 -5.41
CA VAL A 75 -3.69 -8.25 -4.89
C VAL A 75 -4.90 -9.10 -4.47
N THR A 76 -5.11 -10.28 -5.06
CA THR A 76 -6.27 -11.15 -4.77
C THR A 76 -6.11 -12.05 -3.56
N VAL A 77 -4.88 -12.18 -3.03
CA VAL A 77 -4.60 -13.03 -1.86
C VAL A 77 -5.04 -12.34 -0.56
N GLU A 78 -4.98 -11.01 -0.54
CA GLU A 78 -5.19 -10.20 0.66
C GLU A 78 -6.56 -9.52 0.60
N ALA A 79 -7.56 -10.18 1.20
CA ALA A 79 -8.84 -9.55 1.52
C ALA A 79 -8.85 -9.17 3.00
N ASP A 80 -9.26 -7.94 3.31
CA ASP A 80 -9.49 -7.57 4.70
C ASP A 80 -10.84 -8.14 5.17
N PRO A 81 -10.88 -9.08 6.13
CA PRO A 81 -12.11 -9.70 6.57
C PRO A 81 -13.00 -8.77 7.40
N ALA A 82 -12.45 -7.69 7.98
CA ALA A 82 -13.20 -6.75 8.81
C ALA A 82 -13.95 -5.71 7.95
N MET A 83 -13.33 -5.25 6.87
CA MET A 83 -13.89 -4.25 5.95
C MET A 83 -14.56 -4.88 4.73
N GLY A 84 -14.29 -6.16 4.44
CA GLY A 84 -14.72 -6.81 3.19
C GLY A 84 -14.09 -6.16 1.95
N GLY A 85 -12.92 -5.53 2.12
CA GLY A 85 -12.20 -4.78 1.10
C GLY A 85 -11.01 -5.55 0.53
N LEU A 86 -10.54 -5.09 -0.63
CA LEU A 86 -9.34 -5.62 -1.28
C LEU A 86 -8.11 -4.87 -0.76
N ILE A 87 -7.12 -5.54 -0.17
CA ILE A 87 -5.87 -4.86 0.16
C ILE A 87 -5.16 -4.49 -1.14
N VAL A 88 -4.80 -3.22 -1.27
CA VAL A 88 -4.21 -2.66 -2.49
C VAL A 88 -2.81 -2.11 -2.29
N ALA A 89 -2.38 -1.89 -1.04
CA ALA A 89 -1.01 -1.51 -0.74
C ALA A 89 -0.64 -1.74 0.73
N TYR A 90 0.66 -1.83 0.98
CA TYR A 90 1.26 -1.79 2.31
C TYR A 90 2.30 -0.68 2.38
N ASP A 91 2.43 -0.05 3.54
CA ASP A 91 3.61 0.74 3.87
C ASP A 91 4.63 -0.08 4.68
N VAL A 92 5.86 0.41 4.74
CA VAL A 92 6.97 -0.28 5.41
C VAL A 92 6.79 -0.48 6.90
N LEU A 93 5.87 0.22 7.56
CA LEU A 93 5.64 0.14 9.00
C LEU A 93 4.46 -0.78 9.37
N GLY A 94 3.84 -1.45 8.38
CA GLY A 94 2.69 -2.33 8.58
C GLY A 94 1.34 -1.64 8.41
N GLY A 95 1.32 -0.35 8.12
CA GLY A 95 0.11 0.31 7.64
C GLY A 95 -0.27 -0.23 6.27
N HIS A 96 -1.56 -0.23 5.96
CA HIS A 96 -2.05 -0.83 4.72
C HIS A 96 -3.31 -0.15 4.22
N PHE A 97 -3.53 -0.27 2.91
CA PHE A 97 -4.61 0.37 2.20
C PHE A 97 -5.56 -0.69 1.67
N ALA A 98 -6.86 -0.49 1.92
CA ALA A 98 -7.91 -1.35 1.40
C ALA A 98 -8.81 -0.57 0.46
N TRP A 99 -9.11 -1.11 -0.71
CA TRP A 99 -10.19 -0.64 -1.57
C TRP A 99 -11.50 -1.31 -1.13
N VAL A 100 -12.36 -0.54 -0.47
CA VAL A 100 -13.55 -1.02 0.23
C VAL A 100 -14.79 -0.74 -0.61
N PRO A 101 -15.70 -1.72 -0.79
CA PRO A 101 -16.99 -1.51 -1.43
C PRO A 101 -17.81 -0.43 -0.71
N GLY A 102 -18.41 0.48 -1.46
CA GLY A 102 -19.34 1.45 -0.90
C GLY A 102 -20.62 0.79 -0.40
N GLN A 103 -21.29 1.43 0.56
CA GLN A 103 -22.68 1.11 0.89
C GLN A 103 -23.60 1.26 -0.35
N PRO A 104 -24.81 0.65 -0.38
CA PRO A 104 -25.73 0.80 -1.49
C PRO A 104 -25.94 2.28 -1.89
N GLY A 105 -25.56 2.63 -3.12
CA GLY A 105 -25.66 4.01 -3.64
C GLY A 105 -24.39 4.86 -3.46
N ALA A 106 -23.37 4.36 -2.75
CA ALA A 106 -22.06 4.98 -2.64
C ALA A 106 -21.04 4.28 -3.55
N ARG A 107 -20.01 5.05 -3.96
CA ARG A 107 -18.86 4.50 -4.70
C ARG A 107 -17.88 3.83 -3.72
N PRO A 108 -17.13 2.80 -4.15
CA PRO A 108 -16.01 2.28 -3.38
C PRO A 108 -14.92 3.34 -3.13
N THR A 109 -14.32 3.32 -1.95
CA THR A 109 -13.24 4.23 -1.53
C THR A 109 -12.04 3.46 -0.99
N VAL A 110 -10.87 4.10 -0.96
CA VAL A 110 -9.65 3.58 -0.36
C VAL A 110 -9.62 4.02 1.10
N HIS A 111 -9.42 3.05 1.99
CA HIS A 111 -9.22 3.26 3.42
C HIS A 111 -7.76 2.97 3.77
N TYR A 112 -7.23 3.65 4.78
CA TYR A 112 -5.90 3.44 5.32
C TYR A 112 -5.99 2.96 6.76
N PHE A 113 -5.34 1.84 7.07
CA PHE A 113 -5.07 1.41 8.43
C PHE A 113 -3.71 1.99 8.86
N GLY A 114 -3.74 2.92 9.82
CA GLY A 114 -2.56 3.61 10.31
C GLY A 114 -1.79 2.77 11.34
N PRO A 115 -0.47 2.56 11.18
CA PRO A 115 0.32 1.83 12.16
C PRO A 115 0.50 2.63 13.45
N ASP A 116 0.39 3.96 13.41
CA ASP A 116 0.43 4.86 14.58
C ASP A 116 -0.92 5.03 15.29
N THR A 117 -2.04 4.83 14.59
CA THR A 117 -3.37 4.96 15.17
C THR A 117 -4.00 3.62 15.52
N LEU A 118 -3.56 2.55 14.85
CA LEU A 118 -4.21 1.23 14.86
C LEU A 118 -5.70 1.27 14.48
N ASP A 119 -6.06 2.22 13.61
CA ASP A 119 -7.44 2.46 13.19
C ASP A 119 -7.54 2.73 11.68
N TRP A 120 -8.75 2.48 11.15
CA TRP A 120 -9.10 2.67 9.76
C TRP A 120 -9.62 4.09 9.49
N GLN A 121 -9.02 4.77 8.52
CA GLN A 121 -9.48 6.05 8.01
C GLN A 121 -9.96 5.93 6.56
N ASP A 122 -11.18 6.37 6.26
CA ASP A 122 -11.63 6.56 4.87
C ASP A 122 -10.89 7.76 4.25
N LEU A 123 -10.23 7.54 3.12
CA LEU A 123 -9.54 8.61 2.37
C LEU A 123 -10.47 9.30 1.36
N GLU A 124 -11.74 8.89 1.29
CA GLU A 124 -12.81 9.41 0.45
C GLU A 124 -12.53 9.38 -1.07
N GLN A 125 -11.51 8.62 -1.47
CA GLN A 125 -10.98 8.55 -2.82
C GLN A 125 -11.18 7.15 -3.42
N GLY A 126 -11.64 7.08 -4.66
CA GLY A 126 -11.56 5.82 -5.42
C GLY A 126 -10.11 5.49 -5.80
N TYR A 127 -9.84 4.23 -6.17
CA TYR A 127 -8.49 3.74 -6.46
C TYR A 127 -7.67 4.63 -7.41
N ALA A 128 -8.24 5.04 -8.55
CA ALA A 128 -7.53 5.88 -9.53
C ALA A 128 -7.18 7.27 -8.98
N ALA A 129 -8.10 7.88 -8.21
CA ALA A 129 -7.87 9.18 -7.60
C ALA A 129 -6.79 9.09 -6.50
N TRP A 130 -6.86 8.05 -5.67
CA TRP A 130 -5.86 7.79 -4.63
C TRP A 130 -4.47 7.54 -5.22
N LEU A 131 -4.35 6.61 -6.16
CA LEU A 131 -3.05 6.30 -6.77
C LEU A 131 -2.51 7.50 -7.58
N GLY A 132 -3.39 8.25 -8.25
CA GLY A 132 -3.02 9.51 -8.91
C GLY A 132 -2.48 10.56 -7.93
N ALA A 133 -3.14 10.75 -6.79
CA ALA A 133 -2.67 11.67 -5.74
C ALA A 133 -1.34 11.21 -5.12
N VAL A 134 -1.19 9.90 -4.89
CA VAL A 134 0.07 9.28 -4.50
C VAL A 134 1.14 9.62 -5.53
N LEU A 135 0.99 9.25 -6.79
CA LEU A 135 2.00 9.52 -7.81
C LEU A 135 2.26 11.03 -8.03
N ALA A 136 1.31 11.90 -7.69
CA ALA A 136 1.49 13.36 -7.69
C ALA A 136 2.22 13.92 -6.44
N GLY A 137 2.62 13.09 -5.48
CA GLY A 137 3.47 13.47 -4.34
C GLY A 137 2.76 13.57 -2.99
N SER A 138 1.50 13.10 -2.85
CA SER A 138 0.76 13.21 -1.60
C SER A 138 1.45 12.54 -0.40
N LEU A 139 2.28 11.51 -0.66
CA LEU A 139 2.98 10.74 0.39
C LEU A 139 3.89 11.57 1.27
N THR A 140 4.45 12.67 0.75
CA THR A 140 5.35 13.54 1.53
C THR A 140 4.65 14.12 2.75
N ARG A 141 3.40 14.58 2.58
CA ARG A 141 2.60 15.11 3.70
C ARG A 141 1.89 13.99 4.44
N PHE A 142 1.46 12.94 3.73
CA PHE A 142 0.72 11.83 4.34
C PHE A 142 1.55 11.10 5.42
N TYR A 143 2.87 10.99 5.23
CA TYR A 143 3.78 10.30 6.14
C TYR A 143 4.72 11.25 6.91
N ASP A 144 4.36 12.52 7.07
CA ASP A 144 5.26 13.51 7.67
C ASP A 144 5.62 13.20 9.14
N THR A 145 4.69 12.65 9.91
CA THR A 145 4.90 12.17 11.29
C THR A 145 5.54 10.79 11.36
N LEU A 146 5.54 10.04 10.26
CA LEU A 146 5.99 8.66 10.20
C LEU A 146 7.40 8.49 9.60
N ARG A 147 8.04 9.59 9.15
CA ARG A 147 9.38 9.57 8.54
C ARG A 147 10.43 10.15 9.49
N TRP A 148 11.65 9.63 9.39
CA TRP A 148 12.81 10.07 10.17
C TRP A 148 13.98 10.45 9.26
N PRO A 149 14.95 11.26 9.71
CA PRO A 149 16.10 11.60 8.87
C PRO A 149 16.84 10.36 8.35
N GLY A 150 16.98 10.24 7.01
CA GLY A 150 17.66 9.11 6.37
C GLY A 150 16.79 7.88 6.11
N TRP A 151 15.48 7.96 6.36
CA TRP A 151 14.54 6.88 6.08
C TRP A 151 14.65 6.36 4.64
N GLU A 152 14.94 7.23 3.66
CA GLU A 152 15.07 6.88 2.24
C GLU A 152 16.15 5.81 2.02
N THR A 153 17.27 5.92 2.75
CA THR A 153 18.39 4.99 2.64
C THR A 153 18.07 3.67 3.33
N GLU A 154 17.45 3.73 4.51
CA GLU A 154 17.03 2.53 5.24
C GLU A 154 15.99 1.73 4.44
N VAL A 155 14.96 2.41 3.91
CA VAL A 155 13.87 1.80 3.15
C VAL A 155 14.31 1.35 1.76
N GLY A 156 15.11 2.16 1.05
CA GLY A 156 15.60 1.81 -0.28
C GLY A 156 16.54 0.60 -0.31
N ALA A 157 17.07 0.18 0.84
CA ALA A 157 17.88 -1.03 0.99
C ALA A 157 17.04 -2.29 1.28
N LEU A 158 15.75 -2.16 1.58
CA LEU A 158 14.89 -3.30 1.92
C LEU A 158 14.48 -4.09 0.68
N PRO A 159 14.47 -5.43 0.78
CA PRO A 159 13.69 -6.27 -0.13
C PRO A 159 12.20 -5.88 -0.14
N ALA A 160 11.54 -6.12 -1.27
CA ALA A 160 10.12 -5.75 -1.46
C ALA A 160 9.16 -6.50 -0.50
N ASP A 161 9.59 -7.59 0.11
CA ASP A 161 8.83 -8.39 1.08
C ASP A 161 9.15 -8.05 2.56
N GLN A 162 10.03 -7.07 2.83
CA GLN A 162 10.42 -6.67 4.19
C GLN A 162 10.06 -5.23 4.53
N GLY A 163 9.46 -4.98 5.69
CA GLY A 163 9.29 -3.64 6.26
C GLY A 163 10.28 -3.37 7.39
N ILE A 164 9.93 -2.40 8.25
CA ILE A 164 10.68 -1.98 9.43
C ILE A 164 9.78 -2.13 10.66
N THR A 165 10.24 -2.91 11.65
CA THR A 165 9.69 -2.85 13.00
C THR A 165 10.26 -1.67 13.76
N VAL A 166 9.45 -1.11 14.66
CA VAL A 166 9.81 0.05 15.47
C VAL A 166 9.54 -0.28 16.94
N PHE A 167 10.50 0.05 17.81
CA PHE A 167 10.33 -0.03 19.26
C PHE A 167 10.88 1.22 19.98
N PRO A 168 10.11 1.88 20.87
CA PRO A 168 8.70 1.62 21.19
C PRO A 168 7.78 1.78 19.97
N PRO A 169 6.62 1.10 19.91
CA PRO A 169 5.78 1.10 18.72
C PRO A 169 5.10 2.46 18.49
N PRO A 170 4.82 2.85 17.23
CA PRO A 170 4.39 4.22 16.90
C PRO A 170 3.06 4.65 17.51
N TRP A 171 2.22 3.68 17.92
CA TRP A 171 0.96 3.92 18.62
C TRP A 171 1.09 4.16 20.11
N SER A 172 2.28 3.96 20.71
CA SER A 172 2.53 4.28 22.11
C SER A 172 2.96 5.73 22.29
N GLU A 173 2.79 6.29 23.49
CA GLU A 173 3.25 7.66 23.77
C GLU A 173 4.76 7.80 23.59
N GLU A 174 5.52 6.78 23.96
CA GLU A 174 6.98 6.71 23.88
C GLU A 174 7.49 6.51 22.45
N GLY A 175 6.68 5.95 21.55
CA GLY A 175 7.06 5.59 20.18
C GLY A 175 6.78 6.65 19.12
N ARG A 176 6.25 7.83 19.51
CA ARG A 176 5.91 8.91 18.57
C ARG A 176 7.11 9.53 17.86
N ASP A 177 8.29 9.52 18.48
CA ASP A 177 9.52 9.99 17.85
C ASP A 177 10.27 8.82 17.21
N LEU A 178 9.97 8.57 15.93
CA LEU A 178 10.60 7.52 15.16
C LEU A 178 12.10 7.74 14.95
N SER A 179 12.62 8.96 15.09
CA SER A 179 14.05 9.23 14.96
C SER A 179 14.85 8.66 16.14
N ALA A 180 14.23 8.59 17.32
CA ALA A 180 14.81 8.03 18.53
C ALA A 180 14.49 6.54 18.74
N ALA A 181 13.54 5.99 17.98
CA ALA A 181 13.12 4.61 18.08
C ALA A 181 14.18 3.62 17.55
N SER A 182 14.19 2.41 18.11
CA SER A 182 14.94 1.28 17.55
C SER A 182 14.19 0.75 16.34
N ARG A 183 14.90 0.58 15.22
CA ARG A 183 14.33 0.11 13.94
C ARG A 183 15.08 -1.13 13.44
N SER A 184 14.36 -2.12 12.92
CA SER A 184 14.95 -3.32 12.34
C SER A 184 14.13 -3.83 11.15
N PRO A 185 14.77 -4.36 10.09
CA PRO A 185 14.05 -5.07 9.03
C PRO A 185 13.29 -6.28 9.57
N ALA A 186 12.08 -6.54 9.04
CA ALA A 186 11.30 -7.74 9.30
C ALA A 186 10.31 -8.02 8.14
N PRO A 187 9.77 -9.25 8.01
CA PRO A 187 8.83 -9.57 6.94
C PRO A 187 7.57 -8.68 6.99
N LEU A 188 7.24 -8.03 5.87
CA LEU A 188 6.19 -7.01 5.78
C LEU A 188 4.84 -7.48 6.31
N LEU A 189 4.40 -8.67 5.88
CA LEU A 189 3.10 -9.23 6.27
C LEU A 189 3.07 -9.62 7.76
N GLN A 190 4.21 -9.94 8.36
CA GLN A 190 4.27 -10.18 9.81
C GLN A 190 4.11 -8.86 10.59
N ILE A 191 4.65 -7.75 10.08
CA ILE A 191 4.48 -6.43 10.67
C ILE A 191 3.01 -6.01 10.58
N ALA A 192 2.39 -6.15 9.40
CA ALA A 192 0.98 -5.82 9.20
C ALA A 192 0.06 -6.67 10.11
N SER A 193 0.29 -7.99 10.19
CA SER A 193 -0.44 -8.88 11.10
C SER A 193 -0.27 -8.46 12.55
N PHE A 194 0.93 -8.09 12.97
CA PHE A 194 1.19 -7.63 14.33
C PHE A 194 0.41 -6.35 14.67
N CYS A 195 0.34 -5.38 13.75
CA CYS A 195 -0.44 -4.17 13.95
C CYS A 195 -1.95 -4.46 14.04
N GLN A 196 -2.48 -5.37 13.20
CA GLN A 196 -3.87 -5.80 13.29
C GLN A 196 -4.18 -6.52 14.61
N ASP A 197 -3.30 -7.41 15.05
CA ASP A 197 -3.44 -8.11 16.34
C ASP A 197 -3.41 -7.12 17.52
N ALA A 198 -2.55 -6.10 17.45
CA ALA A 198 -2.48 -5.03 18.45
C ALA A 198 -3.79 -4.22 18.49
N ALA A 199 -4.36 -3.86 17.34
CA ALA A 199 -5.63 -3.16 17.26
C ALA A 199 -6.78 -3.95 17.91
N GLN A 200 -6.83 -5.27 17.67
CA GLN A 200 -7.83 -6.15 18.27
C GLN A 200 -7.70 -6.25 19.80
N GLN A 201 -6.48 -6.25 20.31
CA GLN A 201 -6.22 -6.39 21.76
C GLN A 201 -6.44 -5.09 22.53
N LEU A 202 -6.10 -3.95 21.94
CA LEU A 202 -6.22 -2.64 22.58
C LEU A 202 -7.64 -2.08 22.48
N GLY A 203 -8.43 -2.53 21.49
CA GLY A 203 -9.78 -2.05 21.23
C GLY A 203 -9.79 -0.60 20.69
N PRO A 204 -10.95 -0.09 20.24
CA PRO A 204 -11.08 1.33 19.91
C PRO A 204 -10.89 2.13 21.20
N GLY A 205 -9.97 3.09 21.18
CA GLY A 205 -9.80 4.09 22.24
C GLY A 205 -10.99 5.04 22.36
#